data_AF-A0A835IB80-F1
#
_entry.id   AF-A0A835IB80-F1
#
_cell.length_a   1.000
_cell.length_b   1.000
_cell.length_c   1.000
_cell.angle_alpha   90.00
_cell.angle_beta   90.00
_cell.angle_gamma   90.00
#
_symmetry.space_group_name_H-M   'P 1'
#
loop_
_entity.id
_entity.type
_entity.pdbx_description
1 polymer ?
#
loop_
_entity_poly.entity_id
_entity_poly.type
_entity_poly.pdbx_seq_one_letter_code
_entity_poly.pdbx_strand_id
1 'polypeptide(L)'
;MVLFVVKKSFLTWQLGDKKWTKQNYELGRTHPDTEEYIDKAISCKDGIIYALTTQSVAVIIDRKSCGTLSVRSLDFPRPRFSETIRLEEELVESRGDIYLVVILYVGHKAIQVAHVEVFKMDLYKKVWVKVESIGHQVFFVAQCGSISLPATNLGLKGNCIYFSISADDLLYVFDLEDGNLSNYLPCPNLATPSFTPFWYLPNNWLVEIQKEDVNTVPKTELKIEMADNKFATVEEPVEESIGFRWINLPMDILRSIAMCLHSSADFVNFGRVCKSFASSIPQSPLTTQYPQLMFSNRTSLCSFCDPMHNVTYCFDMPDLLGARIRFSKDGWCLMSKGDYSMFFFNPFTKVTVTLPDLPPKHSPNDGFSFTQVPTSPDCIVFGIAGIHEFFVQILYLHLGEDAWTQEYGENEVEFFPSNNNLVFHDGAFYCLGAERYLGVFDLRDDKWTILLTPEPCSSTQKNYLVESDGEILSVFVGREGNIRKDAKQDLFSDVVR
;
A
#
# COMPACT_ATOMS: atom_id res chain seq x y z
N MET A 1 -38.43 -12.61 -13.05
CA MET A 1 -38.19 -11.57 -14.07
C MET A 1 -36.68 -11.43 -14.17
N VAL A 2 -36.12 -11.48 -15.38
CA VAL A 2 -34.71 -11.13 -15.60
C VAL A 2 -34.66 -9.64 -15.90
N LEU A 3 -33.70 -8.95 -15.28
CA LEU A 3 -33.34 -7.57 -15.56
C LEU A 3 -31.90 -7.57 -16.07
N PHE A 4 -31.66 -6.92 -17.20
CA PHE A 4 -30.31 -6.63 -17.70
C PHE A 4 -30.20 -5.12 -17.95
N VAL A 5 -29.09 -4.52 -17.53
CA VAL A 5 -28.87 -3.07 -17.61
C VAL A 5 -27.88 -2.79 -18.74
N VAL A 6 -28.23 -1.87 -19.66
CA VAL A 6 -27.46 -1.61 -20.88
C VAL A 6 -27.38 -0.09 -21.09
N LYS A 7 -26.30 0.52 -20.59
CA LYS A 7 -26.16 1.98 -20.48
C LYS A 7 -27.44 2.57 -19.88
N LYS A 8 -28.03 3.60 -20.50
CA LYS A 8 -29.25 4.33 -20.09
C LYS A 8 -30.56 3.57 -20.40
N SER A 9 -30.54 2.24 -20.32
CA SER A 9 -31.70 1.40 -20.60
C SER A 9 -31.74 0.13 -19.75
N PHE A 10 -32.94 -0.29 -19.41
CA PHE A 10 -33.26 -1.63 -18.91
C PHE A 10 -33.78 -2.50 -20.05
N LEU A 11 -33.33 -3.74 -20.08
CA LEU A 11 -33.97 -4.83 -20.81
C LEU A 11 -34.60 -5.77 -19.77
N THR A 12 -35.92 -5.95 -19.83
CA THR A 12 -36.65 -6.88 -18.96
C THR A 12 -37.20 -8.06 -19.75
N TRP A 13 -37.20 -9.23 -19.11
CA TRP A 13 -37.80 -10.45 -19.64
C TRP A 13 -38.52 -11.23 -18.52
N GLN A 14 -39.74 -11.68 -18.81
CA GLN A 14 -40.58 -12.48 -17.92
C GLN A 14 -40.82 -13.86 -18.54
N LEU A 15 -41.13 -14.85 -17.69
CA LEU A 15 -41.32 -16.23 -18.13
C LEU A 15 -42.51 -16.32 -19.10
N GLY A 16 -42.24 -16.54 -20.38
CA GLY A 16 -43.22 -16.55 -21.47
C GLY A 16 -43.09 -15.39 -22.47
N ASP A 17 -42.26 -14.38 -22.19
CA ASP A 17 -42.02 -13.27 -23.11
C ASP A 17 -41.30 -13.75 -24.38
N LYS A 18 -41.84 -13.40 -25.56
CA LYS A 18 -41.25 -13.76 -26.86
C LYS A 18 -40.11 -12.81 -27.31
N LYS A 19 -39.94 -11.67 -26.63
CA LYS A 19 -38.93 -10.63 -26.90
C LYS A 19 -38.60 -9.91 -25.60
N TRP A 20 -37.40 -9.35 -25.49
CA TRP A 20 -37.04 -8.43 -24.41
C TRP A 20 -37.83 -7.13 -24.51
N THR A 21 -38.32 -6.62 -23.38
CA THR A 21 -38.92 -5.28 -23.29
C THR A 21 -37.82 -4.27 -22.96
N LYS A 22 -37.62 -3.26 -23.82
CA LYS A 22 -36.68 -2.16 -23.57
C LYS A 22 -37.40 -0.98 -22.92
N GLN A 23 -36.85 -0.48 -21.81
CA GLN A 23 -37.26 0.77 -21.18
C GLN A 23 -36.04 1.67 -20.99
N ASN A 24 -36.14 2.96 -21.32
CA ASN A 24 -35.08 3.92 -20.98
C ASN A 24 -35.22 4.37 -19.51
N TYR A 25 -34.13 4.87 -18.94
CA TYR A 25 -34.11 5.58 -17.67
C TYR A 25 -33.13 6.76 -17.75
N GLU A 26 -33.28 7.71 -16.84
CA GLU A 26 -32.42 8.89 -16.74
C GLU A 26 -31.81 8.97 -15.33
N LEU A 27 -30.60 9.52 -15.25
CA LEU A 27 -29.91 9.89 -14.02
C LEU A 27 -29.70 11.41 -14.05
N GLY A 28 -29.75 12.07 -12.89
CA GLY A 28 -29.45 13.50 -12.81
C GLY A 28 -27.96 13.74 -13.05
N ARG A 29 -27.61 14.57 -14.04
CA ARG A 29 -26.19 14.82 -14.37
C ARG A 29 -25.44 15.42 -13.18
N THR A 30 -24.40 14.73 -12.72
CA THR A 30 -23.40 15.25 -11.77
C THR A 30 -22.36 16.15 -12.46
N HIS A 31 -22.00 15.84 -13.71
CA HIS A 31 -20.98 16.55 -14.50
C HIS A 31 -21.43 16.72 -15.97
N PRO A 32 -21.01 17.76 -16.70
CA PRO A 32 -21.49 18.01 -18.07
C PRO A 32 -21.07 16.95 -19.10
N ASP A 33 -19.82 16.48 -19.00
CA ASP A 33 -19.10 15.80 -20.11
C ASP A 33 -18.96 14.28 -19.98
N THR A 34 -19.43 13.67 -18.87
CA THR A 34 -19.33 12.22 -18.62
C THR A 34 -20.69 11.53 -18.73
N GLU A 35 -20.77 10.44 -19.51
CA GLU A 35 -21.98 9.61 -19.55
C GLU A 35 -22.13 8.77 -18.28
N GLU A 36 -23.00 9.19 -17.36
CA GLU A 36 -23.41 8.36 -16.22
C GLU A 36 -24.45 7.30 -16.63
N TYR A 37 -24.28 6.08 -16.09
CA TYR A 37 -25.22 4.97 -16.16
C TYR A 37 -24.99 4.02 -14.96
N ILE A 38 -25.95 3.12 -14.71
CA ILE A 38 -25.81 2.04 -13.73
C ILE A 38 -24.83 0.98 -14.26
N ASP A 39 -23.84 0.62 -13.43
CA ASP A 39 -22.81 -0.38 -13.73
C ASP A 39 -23.05 -1.69 -12.97
N LYS A 40 -23.19 -1.59 -11.64
CA LYS A 40 -23.44 -2.74 -10.74
C LYS A 40 -24.89 -2.75 -10.26
N ALA A 41 -25.49 -3.94 -10.14
CA ALA A 41 -26.81 -4.11 -9.54
C ALA A 41 -26.93 -5.46 -8.81
N ILE A 42 -27.63 -5.48 -7.68
CA ILE A 42 -27.94 -6.67 -6.88
C ILE A 42 -29.39 -6.65 -6.38
N SER A 43 -30.03 -7.82 -6.34
CA SER A 43 -31.38 -7.97 -5.80
C SER A 43 -31.32 -8.47 -4.36
N CYS A 44 -32.03 -7.81 -3.45
CA CYS A 44 -32.27 -8.33 -2.11
C CYS A 44 -33.40 -9.38 -2.09
N LYS A 45 -33.48 -10.19 -1.04
CA LYS A 45 -34.56 -11.17 -0.79
C LYS A 45 -35.98 -10.56 -0.92
N ASP A 46 -36.15 -9.29 -0.53
CA ASP A 46 -37.41 -8.55 -0.60
C ASP A 46 -37.79 -8.06 -2.02
N GLY A 47 -36.97 -8.37 -3.04
CA GLY A 47 -37.18 -7.94 -4.43
C GLY A 47 -36.82 -6.48 -4.72
N ILE A 48 -36.27 -5.75 -3.73
CA ILE A 48 -35.66 -4.43 -3.93
C ILE A 48 -34.31 -4.63 -4.64
N ILE A 49 -34.07 -3.89 -5.72
CA ILE A 49 -32.82 -3.93 -6.49
C ILE A 49 -32.00 -2.69 -6.16
N TYR A 50 -30.82 -2.89 -5.58
CA TYR A 50 -29.83 -1.87 -5.29
C TYR A 50 -28.78 -1.83 -6.40
N ALA A 51 -28.23 -0.66 -6.69
CA ALA A 51 -27.27 -0.48 -7.77
C ALA A 51 -26.26 0.64 -7.49
N LEU A 52 -25.13 0.60 -8.19
CA LEU A 52 -24.14 1.69 -8.26
C LEU A 52 -24.12 2.26 -9.69
N THR A 53 -23.94 3.57 -9.81
CA THR A 53 -23.59 4.22 -11.07
C THR A 53 -22.10 4.09 -11.38
N THR A 54 -21.68 4.45 -12.59
CA THR A 54 -20.26 4.60 -12.97
C THR A 54 -19.49 5.66 -12.16
N GLN A 55 -20.17 6.42 -11.30
CA GLN A 55 -19.58 7.36 -10.33
C GLN A 55 -19.77 6.88 -8.88
N SER A 56 -20.13 5.61 -8.69
CA SER A 56 -20.33 4.97 -7.38
C SER A 56 -21.48 5.54 -6.55
N VAL A 57 -22.43 6.25 -7.20
CA VAL A 57 -23.63 6.75 -6.54
C VAL A 57 -24.58 5.58 -6.29
N ALA A 58 -24.99 5.37 -5.04
CA ALA A 58 -25.94 4.32 -4.69
C ALA A 58 -27.37 4.72 -5.09
N VAL A 59 -28.04 3.84 -5.83
CA VAL A 59 -29.40 4.02 -6.33
C VAL A 59 -30.26 2.77 -6.04
N ILE A 60 -31.58 2.94 -6.04
CA ILE A 60 -32.54 1.83 -6.05
C ILE A 60 -33.31 1.83 -7.38
N ILE A 61 -33.53 0.64 -7.93
CA ILE A 61 -34.40 0.40 -9.09
C ILE A 61 -35.73 -0.16 -8.58
N ASP A 62 -36.71 0.71 -8.34
CA ASP A 62 -38.06 0.32 -7.91
C ASP A 62 -38.89 -0.20 -9.09
N ARG A 63 -39.63 -1.30 -8.87
CA ARG A 63 -40.66 -1.75 -9.82
C ARG A 63 -42.02 -1.19 -9.43
N LYS A 64 -42.59 -0.33 -10.27
CA LYS A 64 -43.95 0.22 -10.07
C LYS A 64 -45.02 -0.84 -10.35
N SER A 65 -46.20 -0.66 -9.78
CA SER A 65 -47.38 -1.53 -10.00
C SER A 65 -47.81 -1.65 -11.47
N CYS A 66 -47.53 -0.63 -12.29
CA CYS A 66 -47.72 -0.65 -13.74
C CYS A 66 -46.64 -1.45 -14.51
N GLY A 67 -45.74 -2.14 -13.83
CA GLY A 67 -44.65 -2.93 -14.41
C GLY A 67 -43.41 -2.13 -14.82
N THR A 68 -43.53 -0.81 -14.97
CA THR A 68 -42.44 0.14 -15.27
C THR A 68 -41.41 0.18 -14.13
N LEU A 69 -40.12 0.26 -14.48
CA LEU A 69 -39.02 0.48 -13.54
C LEU A 69 -38.74 1.98 -13.36
N SER A 70 -38.31 2.40 -12.18
CA SER A 70 -37.79 3.75 -11.93
C SER A 70 -36.55 3.70 -11.06
N VAL A 71 -35.57 4.54 -11.38
CA VAL A 71 -34.37 4.74 -10.57
C VAL A 71 -34.62 5.90 -9.59
N ARG A 72 -34.18 5.74 -8.33
CA ARG A 72 -34.02 6.83 -7.38
C ARG A 72 -32.59 6.85 -6.83
N SER A 73 -32.00 8.04 -6.74
CA SER A 73 -30.81 8.26 -5.91
C SER A 73 -31.13 7.96 -4.45
N LEU A 74 -30.16 7.41 -3.72
CA LEU A 74 -30.21 7.37 -2.26
C LEU A 74 -29.50 8.58 -1.61
N ASP A 75 -28.71 9.32 -2.39
CA ASP A 75 -27.85 10.44 -1.97
C ASP A 75 -26.77 10.05 -0.95
N PHE A 76 -26.30 8.79 -1.04
CA PHE A 76 -25.19 8.30 -0.22
C PHE A 76 -23.86 8.87 -0.77
N PRO A 77 -23.03 9.53 0.05
CA PRO A 77 -21.66 9.82 -0.35
C PRO A 77 -20.86 8.52 -0.47
N ARG A 78 -20.12 8.37 -1.57
CA ARG A 78 -19.11 7.31 -1.75
C ARG A 78 -18.12 7.35 -0.57
N PRO A 79 -17.63 6.19 -0.06
CA PRO A 79 -16.51 6.20 0.88
C PRO A 79 -15.30 6.93 0.28
N ARG A 80 -14.51 7.60 1.13
CA ARG A 80 -13.37 8.42 0.68
C ARG A 80 -12.10 7.59 0.60
N PHE A 81 -11.55 7.49 -0.60
CA PHE A 81 -10.24 6.90 -0.88
C PHE A 81 -9.30 7.95 -1.46
N SER A 82 -7.99 7.64 -1.56
CA SER A 82 -7.05 8.52 -2.27
C SER A 82 -7.27 8.40 -3.77
N GLU A 83 -7.37 9.53 -4.48
CA GLU A 83 -7.59 9.59 -5.93
C GLU A 83 -6.48 8.90 -6.74
N THR A 84 -5.32 8.68 -6.12
CA THR A 84 -4.17 7.96 -6.69
C THR A 84 -4.26 6.43 -6.61
N ILE A 85 -5.37 5.87 -6.12
CA ILE A 85 -5.56 4.42 -5.91
C ILE A 85 -6.66 3.93 -6.86
N ARG A 86 -6.33 3.01 -7.77
CA ARG A 86 -7.35 2.24 -8.50
C ARG A 86 -8.06 1.35 -7.50
N LEU A 87 -9.38 1.28 -7.62
CA LEU A 87 -10.20 0.41 -6.81
C LEU A 87 -11.30 -0.23 -7.65
N GLU A 88 -11.79 -1.38 -7.22
CA GLU A 88 -12.97 -2.04 -7.77
C GLU A 88 -14.02 -2.20 -6.68
N GLU A 89 -15.29 -1.96 -7.05
CA GLU A 89 -16.43 -1.93 -6.14
C GLU A 89 -17.44 -2.99 -6.55
N GLU A 90 -17.80 -3.86 -5.61
CA GLU A 90 -18.80 -4.91 -5.82
C GLU A 90 -19.84 -4.89 -4.70
N LEU A 91 -21.12 -4.99 -5.08
CA LEU A 91 -22.23 -5.11 -4.14
C LEU A 91 -22.45 -6.58 -3.77
N VAL A 92 -22.65 -6.84 -2.47
CA VAL A 92 -22.97 -8.17 -1.93
C VAL A 92 -24.23 -8.06 -1.06
N GLU A 93 -25.21 -8.94 -1.29
CA GLU A 93 -26.32 -9.13 -0.35
C GLU A 93 -25.93 -10.21 0.66
N SER A 94 -26.22 -9.96 1.94
CA SER A 94 -26.08 -10.98 2.97
C SER A 94 -27.14 -10.82 4.05
N ARG A 95 -28.03 -11.82 4.16
CA ARG A 95 -29.09 -11.91 5.17
C ARG A 95 -30.05 -10.69 5.17
N GLY A 96 -30.26 -10.06 4.01
CA GLY A 96 -31.10 -8.87 3.83
C GLY A 96 -30.34 -7.54 3.89
N ASP A 97 -29.12 -7.52 4.42
CA ASP A 97 -28.25 -6.36 4.41
C ASP A 97 -27.49 -6.24 3.06
N ILE A 98 -27.21 -5.01 2.65
CA ILE A 98 -26.34 -4.73 1.49
C ILE A 98 -24.96 -4.28 1.97
N TYR A 99 -23.94 -4.90 1.41
CA TYR A 99 -22.53 -4.56 1.61
C TYR A 99 -21.91 -4.08 0.30
N LEU A 100 -20.94 -3.19 0.43
CA LEU A 100 -20.02 -2.76 -0.62
C LEU A 100 -18.63 -3.30 -0.25
N VAL A 101 -18.09 -4.16 -1.09
CA VAL A 101 -16.70 -4.61 -1.03
C VAL A 101 -15.87 -3.74 -1.96
N VAL A 102 -14.77 -3.20 -1.44
CA VAL A 102 -13.85 -2.33 -2.18
C VAL A 102 -12.47 -2.96 -2.20
N ILE A 103 -12.03 -3.42 -3.37
CA ILE A 103 -10.69 -3.99 -3.57
C ILE A 103 -9.76 -2.85 -3.96
N LEU A 104 -8.75 -2.55 -3.15
CA LEU A 104 -7.79 -1.45 -3.37
C LEU A 104 -6.53 -2.00 -4.05
N TYR A 105 -6.15 -1.40 -5.19
CA TYR A 105 -5.01 -1.82 -6.00
C TYR A 105 -3.85 -0.82 -5.96
N VAL A 106 -2.63 -1.36 -6.05
CA VAL A 106 -1.35 -0.64 -6.12
C VAL A 106 -0.47 -1.23 -7.23
N GLY A 107 0.73 -0.65 -7.42
CA GLY A 107 1.65 -1.01 -8.49
C GLY A 107 1.27 -0.42 -9.84
N HIS A 108 2.20 -0.45 -10.81
CA HIS A 108 2.10 0.34 -12.04
C HIS A 108 0.87 0.01 -12.92
N LYS A 109 0.69 -1.25 -13.30
CA LYS A 109 -0.51 -1.71 -14.05
C LYS A 109 -1.79 -1.77 -13.15
N ALA A 110 -1.67 -1.39 -11.88
CA ALA A 110 -2.72 -1.43 -10.85
C ALA A 110 -3.46 -2.77 -10.77
N ILE A 111 -2.67 -3.84 -10.65
CA ILE A 111 -3.09 -5.25 -10.58
C ILE A 111 -2.73 -5.91 -9.24
N GLN A 112 -1.85 -5.32 -8.44
CA GLN A 112 -1.50 -5.83 -7.12
C GLN A 112 -2.53 -5.36 -6.10
N VAL A 113 -3.28 -6.27 -5.49
CA VAL A 113 -4.17 -5.93 -4.38
C VAL A 113 -3.34 -5.53 -3.16
N ALA A 114 -3.65 -4.38 -2.57
CA ALA A 114 -3.07 -3.91 -1.32
C ALA A 114 -3.92 -4.28 -0.09
N HIS A 115 -5.24 -4.15 -0.21
CA HIS A 115 -6.20 -4.32 0.89
C HIS A 115 -7.60 -4.51 0.30
N VAL A 116 -8.50 -5.19 1.03
CA VAL A 116 -9.94 -5.14 0.74
C VAL A 116 -10.65 -4.43 1.91
N GLU A 117 -11.50 -3.45 1.63
CA GLU A 117 -12.37 -2.83 2.63
C GLU A 117 -13.82 -3.24 2.44
N VAL A 118 -14.60 -3.28 3.52
CA VAL A 118 -16.03 -3.62 3.47
C VAL A 118 -16.84 -2.55 4.18
N PHE A 119 -17.94 -2.14 3.55
CA PHE A 119 -18.89 -1.19 4.10
C PHE A 119 -20.29 -1.78 4.09
N LYS A 120 -21.03 -1.64 5.18
CA LYS A 120 -22.46 -1.93 5.26
C LYS A 120 -23.28 -0.69 4.90
N MET A 121 -24.36 -0.86 4.15
CA MET A 121 -25.30 0.21 3.81
C MET A 121 -26.20 0.55 5.01
N ASP A 122 -26.14 1.78 5.52
CA ASP A 122 -27.08 2.29 6.53
C ASP A 122 -28.15 3.18 5.89
N LEU A 123 -29.32 2.59 5.62
CA LEU A 123 -30.47 3.27 5.01
C LEU A 123 -31.12 4.33 5.90
N TYR A 124 -30.89 4.30 7.21
CA TYR A 124 -31.42 5.30 8.14
C TYR A 124 -30.51 6.54 8.21
N LYS A 125 -29.20 6.33 8.31
CA LYS A 125 -28.18 7.40 8.35
C LYS A 125 -27.79 7.92 6.95
N LYS A 126 -28.18 7.24 5.87
CA LYS A 126 -27.77 7.48 4.48
C LYS A 126 -26.25 7.44 4.25
N VAL A 127 -25.55 6.49 4.87
CA VAL A 127 -24.08 6.35 4.74
C VAL A 127 -23.63 4.91 4.58
N TRP A 128 -22.45 4.76 3.98
CA TRP A 128 -21.65 3.55 4.03
C TRP A 128 -20.86 3.50 5.35
N VAL A 129 -21.08 2.47 6.16
CA VAL A 129 -20.40 2.27 7.45
C VAL A 129 -19.36 1.18 7.28
N LYS A 130 -18.06 1.49 7.44
CA LYS A 130 -17.00 0.47 7.38
C LYS A 130 -17.22 -0.60 8.46
N VAL A 131 -17.06 -1.86 8.10
CA VAL A 131 -17.20 -2.99 9.03
C VAL A 131 -15.89 -3.79 9.11
N GLU A 132 -15.52 -4.15 10.33
CA GLU A 132 -14.36 -4.99 10.64
C GLU A 132 -14.73 -6.49 10.67
N SER A 133 -16.02 -6.82 10.56
CA SER A 133 -16.47 -8.20 10.44
C SER A 133 -17.78 -8.35 9.68
N ILE A 134 -17.88 -9.44 8.91
CA ILE A 134 -19.11 -9.99 8.29
C ILE A 134 -19.63 -11.22 9.07
N GLY A 135 -19.04 -11.53 10.23
CA GLY A 135 -19.40 -12.65 11.09
C GLY A 135 -19.17 -14.02 10.45
N HIS A 136 -20.09 -14.97 10.70
CA HIS A 136 -19.99 -16.34 10.19
C HIS A 136 -20.35 -16.49 8.69
N GLN A 137 -20.35 -15.41 7.93
CA GLN A 137 -20.51 -15.44 6.48
C GLN A 137 -19.14 -15.49 5.78
N VAL A 138 -19.15 -16.01 4.56
CA VAL A 138 -18.15 -15.73 3.53
C VAL A 138 -18.80 -14.97 2.38
N PHE A 139 -18.05 -14.10 1.72
CA PHE A 139 -18.46 -13.43 0.49
C PHE A 139 -17.66 -13.98 -0.69
N PHE A 140 -18.33 -14.38 -1.76
CA PHE A 140 -17.75 -14.76 -3.05
C PHE A 140 -18.00 -13.61 -4.02
N VAL A 141 -16.94 -12.88 -4.38
CA VAL A 141 -17.01 -11.61 -5.11
C VAL A 141 -16.51 -11.82 -6.54
N ALA A 142 -17.28 -11.34 -7.52
CA ALA A 142 -16.93 -11.38 -8.95
C ALA A 142 -17.74 -10.38 -9.78
N GLN A 143 -17.14 -9.91 -10.89
CA GLN A 143 -17.71 -8.94 -11.83
C GLN A 143 -19.09 -9.31 -12.37
N CYS A 144 -19.38 -10.61 -12.51
CA CYS A 144 -20.64 -11.14 -13.06
C CYS A 144 -21.69 -11.50 -11.98
N GLY A 145 -21.44 -11.14 -10.71
CA GLY A 145 -22.36 -11.36 -9.60
C GLY A 145 -21.66 -11.88 -8.34
N SER A 146 -21.82 -11.15 -7.24
CA SER A 146 -21.27 -11.51 -5.93
C SER A 146 -22.34 -12.13 -5.02
N ILE A 147 -21.94 -13.07 -4.15
CA ILE A 147 -22.84 -13.94 -3.39
C ILE A 147 -22.32 -14.10 -1.95
N SER A 148 -23.20 -14.14 -0.95
CA SER A 148 -22.82 -14.48 0.43
C SER A 148 -23.41 -15.83 0.87
N LEU A 149 -22.63 -16.63 1.59
CA LEU A 149 -23.03 -17.93 2.14
C LEU A 149 -22.55 -18.10 3.60
N PRO A 150 -23.25 -18.90 4.43
CA PRO A 150 -22.75 -19.28 5.75
C PRO A 150 -21.49 -20.13 5.62
N ALA A 151 -20.42 -19.75 6.32
CA ALA A 151 -19.12 -20.43 6.24
C ALA A 151 -19.17 -21.88 6.74
N THR A 152 -20.00 -22.12 7.77
CA THR A 152 -20.31 -23.42 8.37
C THR A 152 -20.75 -24.46 7.33
N ASN A 153 -21.60 -24.04 6.39
CA ASN A 153 -22.24 -24.94 5.42
C ASN A 153 -21.28 -25.30 4.26
N LEU A 154 -20.11 -24.67 4.21
CA LEU A 154 -19.05 -24.89 3.23
C LEU A 154 -17.76 -25.47 3.85
N GLY A 155 -17.69 -25.58 5.18
CA GLY A 155 -16.47 -25.96 5.90
C GLY A 155 -15.34 -24.91 5.83
N LEU A 156 -15.67 -23.64 5.54
CA LEU A 156 -14.72 -22.54 5.39
C LEU A 156 -14.58 -21.74 6.69
N LYS A 157 -13.50 -20.95 6.80
CA LYS A 157 -13.41 -19.90 7.83
C LYS A 157 -14.46 -18.82 7.50
N GLY A 158 -15.20 -18.38 8.52
CA GLY A 158 -16.03 -17.17 8.40
C GLY A 158 -15.15 -15.92 8.38
N ASN A 159 -15.76 -14.77 8.07
CA ASN A 159 -15.09 -13.48 7.98
C ASN A 159 -14.12 -13.33 6.78
N CYS A 160 -14.28 -14.14 5.73
CA CYS A 160 -13.41 -14.14 4.55
C CYS A 160 -14.13 -13.71 3.27
N ILE A 161 -13.38 -13.06 2.37
CA ILE A 161 -13.80 -12.66 1.02
C ILE A 161 -12.97 -13.42 -0.02
N TYR A 162 -13.65 -14.15 -0.89
CA TYR A 162 -13.08 -14.92 -1.98
C TYR A 162 -13.30 -14.20 -3.30
N PHE A 163 -12.23 -13.95 -4.08
CA PHE A 163 -12.32 -13.18 -5.33
C PHE A 163 -11.18 -13.48 -6.32
N SER A 164 -11.34 -13.03 -7.56
CA SER A 164 -10.36 -13.16 -8.65
C SER A 164 -10.18 -11.82 -9.36
N ILE A 165 -9.01 -11.59 -9.95
CA ILE A 165 -8.66 -10.36 -10.68
C ILE A 165 -8.70 -10.64 -12.18
N SER A 166 -9.01 -9.65 -13.02
CA SER A 166 -8.97 -9.82 -14.49
C SER A 166 -7.56 -9.86 -15.10
N ALA A 167 -6.52 -10.03 -14.29
CA ALA A 167 -5.11 -9.91 -14.67
C ALA A 167 -4.28 -11.16 -14.35
N ASP A 168 -4.81 -12.10 -13.57
CA ASP A 168 -4.14 -13.36 -13.22
C ASP A 168 -5.16 -14.51 -13.01
N ASP A 169 -4.63 -15.73 -12.94
CA ASP A 169 -5.40 -16.97 -12.74
C ASP A 169 -5.57 -17.34 -11.26
N LEU A 170 -5.40 -16.39 -10.34
CA LEU A 170 -5.32 -16.65 -8.91
C LEU A 170 -6.68 -16.43 -8.21
N LEU A 171 -7.01 -17.35 -7.31
CA LEU A 171 -8.14 -17.22 -6.39
C LEU A 171 -7.63 -16.69 -5.05
N TYR A 172 -8.12 -15.51 -4.67
CA TYR A 172 -7.82 -14.89 -3.39
C TYR A 172 -8.80 -15.22 -2.28
N VAL A 173 -8.28 -15.04 -1.06
CA VAL A 173 -8.97 -15.02 0.22
C VAL A 173 -8.38 -13.84 1.01
N PHE A 174 -9.18 -12.80 1.20
CA PHE A 174 -8.91 -11.75 2.18
C PHE A 174 -9.66 -12.07 3.47
N ASP A 175 -8.98 -12.00 4.61
CA ASP A 175 -9.52 -12.30 5.93
C ASP A 175 -9.69 -11.00 6.72
N LEU A 176 -10.91 -10.69 7.14
CA LEU A 176 -11.22 -9.45 7.86
C LEU A 176 -10.75 -9.48 9.33
N GLU A 177 -10.44 -10.66 9.90
CA GLU A 177 -10.10 -10.78 11.32
C GLU A 177 -8.66 -10.37 11.63
N ASP A 178 -7.72 -10.71 10.75
CA ASP A 178 -6.29 -10.37 10.85
C ASP A 178 -5.79 -9.44 9.73
N GLY A 179 -6.63 -9.14 8.73
CA GLY A 179 -6.29 -8.32 7.57
C GLY A 179 -5.43 -9.05 6.52
N ASN A 180 -5.32 -10.38 6.60
CA ASN A 180 -4.41 -11.17 5.77
C ASN A 180 -4.93 -11.36 4.34
N LEU A 181 -4.02 -11.44 3.36
CA LEU A 181 -4.30 -11.47 1.93
C LEU A 181 -3.54 -12.60 1.22
N SER A 182 -4.18 -13.77 1.13
CA SER A 182 -3.69 -14.88 0.32
C SER A 182 -4.37 -14.89 -1.05
N ASN A 183 -3.63 -15.16 -2.14
CA ASN A 183 -4.20 -15.73 -3.37
C ASN A 183 -3.37 -16.98 -3.75
N TYR A 184 -4.06 -18.03 -4.21
CA TYR A 184 -3.50 -19.32 -4.63
C TYR A 184 -3.95 -19.68 -6.05
N LEU A 185 -3.25 -20.59 -6.72
CA LEU A 185 -3.54 -21.00 -8.10
C LEU A 185 -4.37 -22.31 -8.11
N PRO A 186 -5.71 -22.25 -8.28
CA PRO A 186 -6.56 -23.45 -8.18
C PRO A 186 -6.40 -24.41 -9.38
N CYS A 187 -6.02 -23.91 -10.56
CA CYS A 187 -5.97 -24.68 -11.79
C CYS A 187 -4.64 -24.45 -12.56
N PRO A 188 -3.47 -24.88 -12.03
CA PRO A 188 -2.15 -24.55 -12.58
C PRO A 188 -1.85 -25.09 -13.99
N ASN A 189 -2.70 -25.98 -14.52
CA ASN A 189 -2.58 -26.57 -15.86
C ASN A 189 -3.64 -26.03 -16.84
N LEU A 190 -4.40 -24.99 -16.47
CA LEU A 190 -5.34 -24.35 -17.37
C LEU A 190 -4.58 -23.42 -18.32
N ALA A 191 -4.96 -23.38 -19.60
CA ALA A 191 -4.50 -22.32 -20.48
C ALA A 191 -5.17 -21.00 -20.05
N THR A 192 -4.41 -19.91 -20.04
CA THR A 192 -4.87 -18.56 -19.61
C THR A 192 -6.24 -18.23 -20.22
N PRO A 193 -7.30 -18.07 -19.41
CA PRO A 193 -8.65 -17.93 -19.89
C PRO A 193 -8.86 -16.55 -20.52
N SER A 194 -9.62 -16.50 -21.61
CA SER A 194 -9.97 -15.24 -22.30
C SER A 194 -11.03 -14.40 -21.57
N PHE A 195 -11.44 -14.80 -20.36
CA PHE A 195 -12.46 -14.17 -19.54
C PHE A 195 -12.16 -14.37 -18.05
N THR A 196 -12.55 -13.43 -17.21
CA THR A 196 -12.57 -13.59 -15.74
C THR A 196 -13.38 -14.82 -15.31
N PRO A 197 -12.89 -15.63 -14.35
CA PRO A 197 -13.68 -16.72 -13.79
C PRO A 197 -14.87 -16.15 -12.99
N PHE A 198 -15.94 -16.94 -12.90
CA PHE A 198 -17.19 -16.55 -12.23
C PHE A 198 -17.64 -17.63 -11.24
N TRP A 199 -18.32 -17.20 -10.17
CA TRP A 199 -18.83 -18.10 -9.13
C TRP A 199 -20.04 -18.90 -9.63
N TYR A 200 -19.89 -20.22 -9.70
CA TYR A 200 -21.00 -21.16 -9.97
C TYR A 200 -21.43 -21.84 -8.67
N LEU A 201 -22.73 -21.78 -8.35
CA LEU A 201 -23.32 -22.53 -7.25
C LEU A 201 -24.24 -23.66 -7.75
N PRO A 202 -24.03 -24.92 -7.33
CA PRO A 202 -24.96 -26.00 -7.63
C PRO A 202 -26.30 -25.77 -6.91
N ASN A 203 -27.42 -25.97 -7.61
CA ASN A 203 -28.77 -25.66 -7.11
C ASN A 203 -29.15 -26.31 -5.77
N ASN A 204 -28.52 -27.43 -5.38
CA ASN A 204 -28.92 -28.22 -4.22
C ASN A 204 -28.75 -27.44 -2.89
N TRP A 205 -27.71 -26.61 -2.75
CA TRP A 205 -27.44 -25.88 -1.49
C TRP A 205 -28.48 -24.80 -1.17
N LEU A 206 -29.12 -24.20 -2.18
CA LEU A 206 -30.19 -23.22 -1.99
C LEU A 206 -31.44 -23.82 -1.30
N VAL A 207 -31.64 -25.13 -1.40
CA VAL A 207 -32.79 -25.85 -0.82
C VAL A 207 -32.58 -26.23 0.64
N GLU A 208 -31.33 -26.25 1.10
CA GLU A 208 -30.98 -26.60 2.48
C GLU A 208 -30.86 -25.35 3.36
N ILE A 209 -30.22 -24.28 2.87
CA ILE A 209 -30.07 -23.00 3.58
C ILE A 209 -31.43 -22.41 4.01
N GLN A 210 -32.48 -22.55 3.18
CA GLN A 210 -33.83 -22.07 3.52
C GLN A 210 -34.52 -22.80 4.68
N LYS A 211 -33.98 -23.93 5.16
CA LYS A 211 -34.57 -24.71 6.27
C LYS A 211 -34.01 -24.31 7.64
N GLU A 212 -32.80 -23.74 7.68
CA GLU A 212 -32.10 -23.43 8.93
C GLU A 212 -32.46 -22.03 9.48
N ASP A 213 -32.75 -21.07 8.60
CA ASP A 213 -33.16 -19.67 8.91
C ASP A 213 -34.39 -19.54 9.86
N VAL A 214 -35.10 -20.65 10.18
CA VAL A 214 -36.32 -20.66 11.01
C VAL A 214 -36.06 -21.00 12.49
N ASN A 215 -34.98 -21.70 12.84
CA ASN A 215 -34.81 -22.29 14.18
C ASN A 215 -33.39 -22.13 14.78
N THR A 216 -33.10 -20.99 15.40
CA THR A 216 -32.71 -20.89 16.83
C THR A 216 -32.28 -19.46 17.23
N VAL A 217 -32.78 -18.98 18.38
CA VAL A 217 -32.23 -17.80 19.07
C VAL A 217 -32.13 -18.10 20.57
N PRO A 218 -30.94 -18.48 21.07
CA PRO A 218 -30.66 -18.49 22.50
C PRO A 218 -30.44 -17.05 23.00
N LYS A 219 -31.25 -16.59 23.95
CA LYS A 219 -30.92 -15.40 24.74
C LYS A 219 -29.92 -15.77 25.82
N THR A 220 -28.82 -15.02 25.92
CA THR A 220 -27.90 -15.08 27.07
C THR A 220 -27.66 -13.66 27.57
N GLU A 221 -28.11 -13.37 28.79
CA GLU A 221 -27.85 -12.09 29.46
C GLU A 221 -26.46 -12.13 30.12
N LEU A 222 -25.59 -11.20 29.76
CA LEU A 222 -24.30 -11.02 30.43
C LEU A 222 -24.44 -10.06 31.61
N LYS A 223 -24.27 -10.57 32.83
CA LYS A 223 -24.14 -9.75 34.04
C LYS A 223 -22.70 -9.27 34.18
N ILE A 224 -22.55 -8.01 34.58
CA ILE A 224 -21.26 -7.43 34.99
C ILE A 224 -21.21 -7.49 36.51
N GLU A 225 -20.18 -8.15 37.06
CA GLU A 225 -19.80 -8.01 38.46
C GLU A 225 -18.51 -7.17 38.55
N MET A 226 -18.49 -6.21 39.47
CA MET A 226 -17.32 -5.38 39.76
C MET A 226 -16.59 -5.95 40.97
N ALA A 227 -15.28 -6.14 40.87
CA ALA A 227 -14.43 -6.52 41.99
C ALA A 227 -13.72 -5.29 42.58
N ASP A 228 -14.07 -4.93 43.81
CA ASP A 228 -13.31 -3.95 44.60
C ASP A 228 -11.88 -4.45 44.88
N ASN A 229 -10.90 -3.53 44.90
CA ASN A 229 -9.64 -3.77 45.59
C ASN A 229 -9.01 -2.46 46.11
N LYS A 230 -9.00 -2.33 47.45
CA LYS A 230 -8.12 -1.49 48.27
C LYS A 230 -7.38 -2.47 49.19
N PHE A 231 -6.17 -2.29 49.71
CA PHE A 231 -5.26 -1.15 49.88
C PHE A 231 -3.84 -1.61 49.42
N ALA A 232 -2.70 -0.92 49.57
CA ALA A 232 -2.33 0.11 50.53
C ALA A 232 -1.17 1.02 50.08
N THR A 233 -1.07 2.17 50.74
CA THR A 233 0.11 3.04 50.76
C THR A 233 1.20 2.46 51.65
N VAL A 234 2.46 2.55 51.21
CA VAL A 234 3.66 2.37 52.04
C VAL A 234 4.41 3.70 52.06
N GLU A 235 4.82 4.14 53.24
CA GLU A 235 5.64 5.34 53.42
C GLU A 235 7.13 4.94 53.37
N GLU A 236 7.93 5.63 52.55
CA GLU A 236 9.39 5.47 52.54
C GLU A 236 10.07 6.46 53.51
N PRO A 237 11.14 6.06 54.21
CA PRO A 237 11.87 6.94 55.13
C PRO A 237 12.73 7.96 54.38
N VAL A 238 12.85 9.16 54.95
CA VAL A 238 13.76 10.20 54.43
C VAL A 238 15.19 9.94 54.91
N GLU A 239 16.08 9.57 53.98
CA GLU A 239 17.54 9.64 54.20
C GLU A 239 18.15 10.85 53.46
N GLU A 240 18.79 11.75 54.22
CA GLU A 240 19.59 12.84 53.67
C GLU A 240 20.91 12.30 53.08
N SER A 241 20.92 12.00 51.78
CA SER A 241 22.17 11.66 51.08
C SER A 241 22.89 12.89 50.54
N ILE A 242 24.21 12.95 50.78
CA ILE A 242 25.05 14.11 50.45
C ILE A 242 25.12 14.29 48.93
N GLY A 243 24.77 15.50 48.46
CA GLY A 243 24.52 15.80 47.05
C GLY A 243 25.72 15.74 46.11
N PHE A 244 26.14 14.52 45.74
CA PHE A 244 27.02 14.28 44.59
C PHE A 244 26.31 14.67 43.29
N ARG A 245 26.57 15.89 42.81
CA ARG A 245 26.10 16.35 41.50
C ARG A 245 26.87 15.63 40.37
N TRP A 246 26.30 14.56 39.84
CA TRP A 246 26.75 13.81 38.65
C TRP A 246 27.07 14.70 37.43
N ILE A 247 26.47 15.90 37.36
CA ILE A 247 26.76 16.95 36.37
C ILE A 247 28.23 17.42 36.36
N ASN A 248 28.97 17.24 37.47
CA ASN A 248 30.35 17.74 37.64
C ASN A 248 31.44 16.68 37.38
N LEU A 249 31.16 15.63 36.62
CA LEU A 249 32.18 14.64 36.25
C LEU A 249 33.30 15.24 35.35
N PRO A 250 34.58 14.89 35.58
CA PRO A 250 35.70 15.25 34.71
C PRO A 250 35.51 14.80 33.25
N MET A 251 36.02 15.60 32.30
CA MET A 251 35.83 15.40 30.85
C MET A 251 36.48 14.12 30.30
N ASP A 252 37.55 13.64 30.94
CA ASP A 252 38.18 12.35 30.68
C ASP A 252 37.27 11.19 31.10
N ILE A 253 36.69 11.24 32.31
CA ILE A 253 35.72 10.25 32.78
C ILE A 253 34.45 10.25 31.90
N LEU A 254 33.96 11.43 31.51
CA LEU A 254 32.82 11.54 30.59
C LEU A 254 33.11 10.93 29.21
N ARG A 255 34.32 11.12 28.66
CA ARG A 255 34.75 10.44 27.42
C ARG A 255 34.87 8.93 27.59
N SER A 256 35.40 8.45 28.71
CA SER A 256 35.45 7.01 28.99
C SER A 256 34.05 6.40 29.08
N ILE A 257 33.09 7.07 29.72
CA ILE A 257 31.69 6.63 29.73
C ILE A 257 31.11 6.64 28.31
N ALA A 258 31.33 7.72 27.54
CA ALA A 258 30.88 7.81 26.15
C ALA A 258 31.44 6.68 25.25
N MET A 259 32.69 6.27 25.46
CA MET A 259 33.31 5.14 24.73
C MET A 259 32.74 3.77 25.13
N CYS A 260 32.03 3.67 26.25
CA CYS A 260 31.32 2.46 26.69
C CYS A 260 29.83 2.45 26.32
N LEU A 261 29.34 3.45 25.57
CA LEU A 261 27.97 3.45 25.06
C LEU A 261 27.90 2.65 23.75
N HIS A 262 26.99 1.68 23.69
CA HIS A 262 26.84 0.77 22.56
C HIS A 262 25.56 1.01 21.74
N SER A 263 24.63 1.83 22.25
CA SER A 263 23.43 2.28 21.53
C SER A 263 23.57 3.73 21.05
N SER A 264 23.09 4.00 19.84
CA SER A 264 22.95 5.36 19.30
C SER A 264 22.05 6.25 20.17
N ALA A 265 21.05 5.67 20.82
CA ALA A 265 20.16 6.38 21.73
C ALA A 265 20.81 6.69 23.08
N ASP A 266 21.73 5.85 23.56
CA ASP A 266 22.51 6.15 24.76
C ASP A 266 23.40 7.36 24.53
N PHE A 267 24.08 7.45 23.38
CA PHE A 267 24.81 8.65 22.98
C PHE A 267 23.92 9.90 22.96
N VAL A 268 22.72 9.82 22.36
CA VAL A 268 21.75 10.93 22.33
C VAL A 268 21.31 11.33 23.74
N ASN A 269 20.96 10.37 24.59
CA ASN A 269 20.47 10.63 25.94
C ASN A 269 21.58 11.16 26.86
N PHE A 270 22.79 10.63 26.75
CA PHE A 270 23.99 11.12 27.42
C PHE A 270 24.28 12.58 27.01
N GLY A 271 24.24 12.89 25.71
CA GLY A 271 24.40 14.26 25.20
C GLY A 271 23.30 15.23 25.67
N ARG A 272 22.09 14.74 25.94
CA ARG A 272 20.97 15.54 26.47
C ARG A 272 21.14 15.92 27.96
N VAL A 273 22.03 15.27 28.72
CA VAL A 273 22.23 15.57 30.16
C VAL A 273 22.68 17.01 30.39
N CYS A 274 23.79 17.43 29.77
CA CYS A 274 24.28 18.81 29.80
C CYS A 274 25.39 19.05 28.76
N LYS A 275 25.83 20.31 28.61
CA LYS A 275 26.83 20.73 27.61
C LYS A 275 28.18 20.00 27.70
N SER A 276 28.64 19.62 28.89
CA SER A 276 29.90 18.88 29.09
C SER A 276 29.77 17.41 28.67
N PHE A 277 28.61 16.78 28.89
CA PHE A 277 28.35 15.43 28.38
C PHE A 277 28.26 15.47 26.84
N ALA A 278 27.53 16.43 26.27
CA ALA A 278 27.45 16.64 24.82
C ALA A 278 28.83 16.84 24.16
N SER A 279 29.74 17.61 24.77
CA SER A 279 31.10 17.84 24.24
C SER A 279 32.11 16.72 24.56
N SER A 280 31.69 15.67 25.26
CA SER A 280 32.49 14.47 25.53
C SER A 280 32.20 13.32 24.55
N ILE A 281 31.12 13.40 23.78
CA ILE A 281 30.78 12.45 22.71
C ILE A 281 31.81 12.58 21.57
N PRO A 282 32.40 11.48 21.08
CA PRO A 282 33.27 11.51 19.91
C PRO A 282 32.53 12.01 18.65
N GLN A 283 33.18 12.86 17.84
CA GLN A 283 32.58 13.40 16.62
C GLN A 283 32.29 12.35 15.54
N SER A 284 32.93 11.19 15.62
CA SER A 284 32.46 9.96 14.96
C SER A 284 31.89 9.06 16.05
N PRO A 285 30.54 8.95 16.19
CA PRO A 285 29.94 7.98 17.09
C PRO A 285 30.37 6.58 16.66
N LEU A 286 30.74 5.73 17.61
CA LEU A 286 30.92 4.30 17.32
C LEU A 286 29.57 3.76 16.88
N THR A 287 29.48 3.41 15.59
CA THR A 287 28.22 3.22 14.89
C THR A 287 27.47 1.99 15.40
N THR A 288 26.14 2.07 15.46
CA THR A 288 25.30 0.86 15.48
C THR A 288 25.65 0.05 14.23
N GLN A 289 26.13 -1.18 14.41
CA GLN A 289 26.72 -2.02 13.35
C GLN A 289 25.69 -2.59 12.35
N TYR A 290 24.49 -2.01 12.33
CA TYR A 290 23.31 -2.47 11.61
C TYR A 290 22.39 -1.25 11.32
N PRO A 291 21.58 -1.28 10.25
CA PRO A 291 20.67 -0.21 9.91
C PRO A 291 19.52 -0.07 10.92
N GLN A 292 19.08 1.16 11.15
CA GLN A 292 17.89 1.50 11.96
C GLN A 292 16.71 1.83 11.03
N LEU A 293 15.50 1.48 11.43
CA LEU A 293 14.29 1.76 10.64
C LEU A 293 13.70 3.13 11.02
N MET A 294 13.73 4.08 10.08
CA MET A 294 13.11 5.41 10.26
C MET A 294 11.67 5.41 9.74
N PHE A 295 10.72 5.68 10.63
CA PHE A 295 9.31 5.91 10.31
C PHE A 295 9.01 7.41 10.34
N SER A 296 8.42 7.93 9.27
CA SER A 296 7.91 9.30 9.20
C SER A 296 6.54 9.33 8.54
N ASN A 297 5.51 9.71 9.31
CA ASN A 297 4.13 9.83 8.84
C ASN A 297 3.83 11.26 8.32
N ARG A 298 4.86 11.97 7.84
CA ARG A 298 4.85 13.40 7.48
C ARG A 298 4.46 14.37 8.60
N THR A 299 4.32 13.88 9.83
CA THR A 299 4.30 14.64 11.07
C THR A 299 5.68 15.21 11.38
N SER A 300 5.79 16.12 12.36
CA SER A 300 7.10 16.51 12.91
C SER A 300 7.78 15.37 13.66
N LEU A 301 6.98 14.43 14.20
CA LEU A 301 7.48 13.27 14.92
C LEU A 301 7.99 12.20 13.95
N CYS A 302 9.28 11.87 14.04
CA CYS A 302 9.89 10.71 13.38
C CYS A 302 10.32 9.68 14.42
N SER A 303 10.14 8.41 14.13
CA SER A 303 10.46 7.30 15.04
C SER A 303 11.55 6.43 14.45
N PHE A 304 12.60 6.16 15.22
CA PHE A 304 13.71 5.28 14.84
C PHE A 304 13.61 3.99 15.63
N CYS A 305 13.36 2.88 14.95
CA CYS A 305 13.36 1.55 15.57
C CYS A 305 14.71 0.87 15.38
N ASP A 306 15.28 0.39 16.49
CA ASP A 306 16.34 -0.62 16.49
C ASP A 306 15.68 -2.01 16.38
N PRO A 307 15.79 -2.70 15.22
CA PRO A 307 15.14 -4.00 15.02
C PRO A 307 15.82 -5.15 15.77
N MET A 308 17.04 -4.96 16.27
CA MET A 308 17.79 -5.99 16.99
C MET A 308 17.45 -5.98 18.49
N HIS A 309 17.22 -4.80 19.06
CA HIS A 309 16.86 -4.62 20.47
C HIS A 309 15.35 -4.38 20.68
N ASN A 310 14.57 -4.22 19.60
CA ASN A 310 13.14 -3.91 19.62
C ASN A 310 12.80 -2.63 20.42
N VAL A 311 13.65 -1.61 20.30
CA VAL A 311 13.47 -0.31 20.98
C VAL A 311 13.19 0.78 19.94
N THR A 312 12.14 1.57 20.17
CA THR A 312 11.76 2.69 19.30
C THR A 312 11.99 4.03 20.00
N TYR A 313 12.69 4.94 19.31
CA TYR A 313 13.06 6.26 19.80
C TYR A 313 12.37 7.35 18.97
N CYS A 314 11.58 8.21 19.61
CA CYS A 314 10.83 9.27 18.94
C CYS A 314 11.57 10.62 19.02
N PHE A 315 11.66 11.32 17.89
CA PHE A 315 12.31 12.62 17.75
C PHE A 315 11.35 13.62 17.11
N ASP A 316 11.18 14.78 17.74
CA ASP A 316 10.50 15.91 17.12
C ASP A 316 11.47 16.67 16.19
N MET A 317 11.07 16.77 14.93
CA MET A 317 11.81 17.37 13.81
C MET A 317 10.81 18.20 12.96
N PRO A 318 10.37 19.38 13.45
CA PRO A 318 9.32 20.18 12.81
C PRO A 318 9.65 20.62 11.38
N ASP A 319 10.93 20.73 11.04
CA ASP A 319 11.39 21.04 9.68
C ASP A 319 10.92 20.01 8.64
N LEU A 320 10.73 18.75 9.06
CA LEU A 320 10.27 17.64 8.23
C LEU A 320 8.74 17.54 8.10
N LEU A 321 7.98 18.43 8.77
CA LEU A 321 6.52 18.45 8.65
C LEU A 321 6.10 18.59 7.18
N GLY A 322 5.29 17.65 6.70
CA GLY A 322 4.84 17.54 5.31
C GLY A 322 5.83 16.91 4.33
N ALA A 323 7.09 16.67 4.72
CA ALA A 323 8.12 16.13 3.83
C ALA A 323 7.97 14.61 3.61
N ARG A 324 8.51 14.12 2.48
CA ARG A 324 8.56 12.71 2.08
C ARG A 324 10.02 12.29 1.88
N ILE A 325 10.45 11.18 2.46
CA ILE A 325 11.74 10.56 2.12
C ILE A 325 11.65 9.99 0.70
N ARG A 326 12.61 10.32 -0.17
CA ARG A 326 12.69 9.82 -1.55
C ARG A 326 13.76 8.73 -1.70
N PHE A 327 14.87 8.84 -0.97
CA PHE A 327 15.97 7.86 -0.93
C PHE A 327 16.80 8.04 0.35
N SER A 328 17.60 7.05 0.74
CA SER A 328 18.53 7.17 1.87
C SER A 328 19.79 6.32 1.68
N LYS A 329 20.97 6.93 1.91
CA LYS A 329 22.29 6.31 1.80
C LYS A 329 23.28 7.08 2.70
N ASP A 330 24.32 6.41 3.20
CA ASP A 330 25.42 7.01 3.97
C ASP A 330 25.00 7.91 5.17
N GLY A 331 23.88 7.59 5.81
CA GLY A 331 23.32 8.37 6.93
C GLY A 331 22.55 9.63 6.53
N TRP A 332 22.35 9.88 5.23
CA TRP A 332 21.57 10.98 4.68
C TRP A 332 20.26 10.51 4.07
N CYS A 333 19.21 11.32 4.20
CA CYS A 333 17.94 11.18 3.49
C CYS A 333 17.86 12.25 2.40
N LEU A 334 17.56 11.84 1.16
CA LEU A 334 17.04 12.74 0.13
C LEU A 334 15.53 12.87 0.36
N MET A 335 15.02 14.10 0.40
CA MET A 335 13.64 14.39 0.80
C MET A 335 12.99 15.41 -0.14
N SER A 336 11.67 15.27 -0.34
CA SER A 336 10.85 16.27 -1.05
C SER A 336 9.80 16.90 -0.11
N LYS A 337 9.39 18.14 -0.37
CA LYS A 337 8.37 18.85 0.42
C LYS A 337 7.54 19.77 -0.46
N GLY A 338 6.22 19.67 -0.33
CA GLY A 338 5.29 20.25 -1.30
C GLY A 338 5.44 19.58 -2.67
N ASP A 339 5.17 20.35 -3.73
CA ASP A 339 5.03 19.84 -5.10
C ASP A 339 6.28 20.03 -5.97
N TYR A 340 7.38 20.58 -5.43
CA TYR A 340 8.64 20.83 -6.17
C TYR A 340 9.92 20.75 -5.34
N SER A 341 9.89 21.12 -4.06
CA SER A 341 11.13 21.36 -3.33
C SER A 341 11.85 20.08 -2.88
N MET A 342 13.16 20.05 -3.09
CA MET A 342 14.06 18.93 -2.76
C MET A 342 15.20 19.38 -1.84
N PHE A 343 15.58 18.52 -0.91
CA PHE A 343 16.71 18.76 -0.01
C PHE A 343 17.27 17.45 0.53
N PHE A 344 18.55 17.48 0.90
CA PHE A 344 19.15 16.46 1.75
C PHE A 344 19.00 16.83 3.23
N PHE A 345 18.80 15.82 4.07
CA PHE A 345 18.73 15.96 5.51
C PHE A 345 19.46 14.80 6.21
N ASN A 346 20.27 15.12 7.22
CA ASN A 346 20.87 14.13 8.11
C ASN A 346 20.15 14.14 9.46
N PRO A 347 19.44 13.07 9.86
CA PRO A 347 18.61 13.07 11.07
C PRO A 347 19.40 13.11 12.38
N PHE A 348 20.70 12.74 12.36
CA PHE A 348 21.53 12.70 13.57
C PHE A 348 22.28 14.03 13.80
N THR A 349 22.78 14.67 12.74
CA THR A 349 23.46 15.98 12.83
C THR A 349 22.50 17.16 12.68
N LYS A 350 21.28 16.93 12.17
CA LYS A 350 20.28 17.94 11.76
C LYS A 350 20.80 18.93 10.69
N VAL A 351 21.81 18.54 9.92
CA VAL A 351 22.28 19.32 8.77
C VAL A 351 21.34 19.12 7.58
N THR A 352 20.97 20.23 6.94
CA THR A 352 20.16 20.28 5.72
C THR A 352 20.99 20.86 4.59
N VAL A 353 20.91 20.28 3.39
CA VAL A 353 21.46 20.85 2.15
C VAL A 353 20.32 21.02 1.16
N THR A 354 19.97 22.27 0.84
CA THR A 354 18.90 22.60 -0.12
C THR A 354 19.35 22.34 -1.55
N LEU A 355 18.46 21.81 -2.39
CA LEU A 355 18.66 21.65 -3.82
C LEU A 355 17.75 22.63 -4.59
N PRO A 356 17.99 22.89 -5.88
CA PRO A 356 17.01 23.56 -6.74
C PRO A 356 15.67 22.81 -6.77
N ASP A 357 14.58 23.55 -6.93
CA ASP A 357 13.24 22.96 -7.08
C ASP A 357 13.16 22.07 -8.34
N LEU A 358 12.44 20.95 -8.24
CA LEU A 358 12.29 20.01 -9.36
C LEU A 358 11.50 20.61 -10.52
N PRO A 359 11.82 20.22 -11.77
CA PRO A 359 11.01 20.55 -12.94
C PRO A 359 9.54 20.08 -12.82
N PRO A 360 8.57 20.76 -13.47
CA PRO A 360 7.17 20.34 -13.44
C PRO A 360 6.92 18.95 -14.05
N LYS A 361 5.80 18.33 -13.63
CA LYS A 361 5.29 17.00 -14.06
C LYS A 361 5.96 15.76 -13.42
N HIS A 362 6.85 15.91 -12.45
CA HIS A 362 7.34 14.76 -11.69
C HIS A 362 6.24 14.15 -10.79
N SER A 363 6.29 12.84 -10.56
CA SER A 363 5.40 12.09 -9.70
C SER A 363 5.98 11.94 -8.29
N PRO A 364 5.15 11.93 -7.23
CA PRO A 364 5.60 11.57 -5.89
C PRO A 364 6.09 10.11 -5.76
N ASN A 365 5.95 9.30 -6.80
CA ASN A 365 6.42 7.91 -6.89
C ASN A 365 7.68 7.74 -7.74
N ASP A 366 8.21 8.81 -8.37
CA ASP A 366 9.42 8.73 -9.21
C ASP A 366 10.62 8.18 -8.41
N GLY A 367 11.52 7.47 -9.08
CA GLY A 367 12.73 6.94 -8.46
C GLY A 367 13.79 8.04 -8.31
N PHE A 368 14.48 8.08 -7.18
CA PHE A 368 15.66 8.94 -6.99
C PHE A 368 16.79 8.18 -6.28
N SER A 369 18.03 8.62 -6.49
CA SER A 369 19.25 8.12 -5.85
C SER A 369 20.35 9.17 -5.90
N PHE A 370 21.52 8.89 -5.34
CA PHE A 370 22.69 9.77 -5.41
C PHE A 370 24.02 9.02 -5.33
N THR A 371 25.06 9.58 -5.94
CA THR A 371 26.36 8.91 -6.09
C THR A 371 27.10 8.75 -4.76
N GLN A 372 27.21 9.82 -3.97
CA GLN A 372 28.00 9.89 -2.72
C GLN A 372 27.42 10.91 -1.74
N VAL A 373 28.01 11.04 -0.54
CA VAL A 373 27.49 11.93 0.52
C VAL A 373 27.24 13.39 0.05
N PRO A 374 26.13 14.04 0.45
CA PRO A 374 25.80 15.44 0.12
C PRO A 374 26.74 16.53 0.67
N THR A 375 27.91 16.16 1.16
CA THR A 375 29.00 17.07 1.56
C THR A 375 30.22 16.95 0.66
N SER A 376 30.16 16.10 -0.37
CA SER A 376 31.19 15.94 -1.40
C SER A 376 30.85 16.78 -2.64
N PRO A 377 31.82 17.48 -3.27
CA PRO A 377 31.54 18.35 -4.40
C PRO A 377 31.04 17.59 -5.62
N ASP A 378 31.56 16.39 -5.89
CA ASP A 378 31.17 15.56 -7.05
C ASP A 378 29.95 14.68 -6.74
N CYS A 379 29.08 15.11 -5.81
CA CYS A 379 27.81 14.46 -5.54
C CYS A 379 26.84 14.74 -6.69
N ILE A 380 26.34 13.69 -7.34
CA ILE A 380 25.30 13.80 -8.37
C ILE A 380 24.02 13.21 -7.78
N VAL A 381 22.94 14.00 -7.83
CA VAL A 381 21.58 13.52 -7.55
C VAL A 381 20.97 13.08 -8.87
N PHE A 382 20.37 11.90 -8.90
CA PHE A 382 19.81 11.30 -10.12
C PHE A 382 18.39 10.81 -9.86
N GLY A 383 17.53 10.90 -10.86
CA GLY A 383 16.16 10.41 -10.79
C GLY A 383 15.62 9.95 -12.13
N ILE A 384 14.68 9.01 -12.07
CA ILE A 384 13.90 8.56 -13.22
C ILE A 384 12.43 8.86 -12.93
N ALA A 385 11.84 9.63 -13.83
CA ALA A 385 10.50 10.17 -13.75
C ALA A 385 9.68 9.82 -15.00
N GLY A 386 8.39 10.15 -14.97
CA GLY A 386 7.53 10.10 -16.16
C GLY A 386 7.38 8.68 -16.73
N ILE A 387 6.64 7.82 -16.04
CA ILE A 387 6.47 6.41 -16.42
C ILE A 387 5.69 6.33 -17.75
N HIS A 388 6.41 6.11 -18.85
CA HIS A 388 5.87 5.84 -20.18
C HIS A 388 6.52 4.57 -20.73
N GLU A 389 5.81 3.83 -21.59
CA GLU A 389 6.26 2.50 -22.03
C GLU A 389 7.46 2.57 -23.00
N PHE A 390 7.47 3.59 -23.87
CA PHE A 390 8.50 3.81 -24.89
C PHE A 390 9.59 4.83 -24.53
N PHE A 391 9.53 5.49 -23.36
CA PHE A 391 10.61 6.37 -22.90
C PHE A 391 10.60 6.56 -21.38
N VAL A 392 11.74 6.91 -20.81
CA VAL A 392 11.88 7.39 -19.43
C VAL A 392 12.31 8.85 -19.42
N GLN A 393 11.79 9.67 -18.49
CA GLN A 393 12.36 11.00 -18.23
C GLN A 393 13.53 10.85 -17.24
N ILE A 394 14.68 11.39 -17.61
CA ILE A 394 15.92 11.34 -16.84
C ILE A 394 16.16 12.72 -16.24
N LEU A 395 16.50 12.74 -14.95
CA LEU A 395 16.74 13.95 -14.16
C LEU A 395 18.09 13.80 -13.46
N TYR A 396 18.98 14.78 -13.60
CA TYR A 396 20.18 14.84 -12.78
C TYR A 396 20.64 16.25 -12.46
N LEU A 397 21.48 16.35 -11.42
CA LEU A 397 21.95 17.59 -10.82
C LEU A 397 23.33 17.33 -10.18
N HIS A 398 24.37 18.05 -10.59
CA HIS A 398 25.62 18.09 -9.84
C HIS A 398 25.46 19.05 -8.64
N LEU A 399 25.93 18.64 -7.46
CA LEU A 399 25.71 19.39 -6.23
C LEU A 399 26.46 20.73 -6.25
N GLY A 400 25.70 21.82 -6.35
CA GLY A 400 26.22 23.18 -6.51
C GLY A 400 25.80 23.86 -7.80
N GLU A 401 25.11 23.16 -8.71
CA GLU A 401 24.42 23.76 -9.85
C GLU A 401 23.06 24.36 -9.44
N ASP A 402 22.64 25.42 -10.14
CA ASP A 402 21.41 26.16 -9.86
C ASP A 402 20.14 25.53 -10.46
N ALA A 403 20.25 24.47 -11.28
CA ALA A 403 19.13 23.87 -12.02
C ALA A 403 19.34 22.37 -12.33
N TRP A 404 18.25 21.63 -12.51
CA TRP A 404 18.25 20.22 -12.92
C TRP A 404 18.35 20.07 -14.44
N THR A 405 19.23 19.17 -14.91
CA THR A 405 19.23 18.67 -16.28
C THR A 405 18.04 17.73 -16.50
N GLN A 406 17.49 17.74 -17.73
CA GLN A 406 16.28 17.01 -18.12
C GLN A 406 16.46 16.38 -19.49
N GLU A 407 16.37 15.06 -19.53
CA GLU A 407 16.58 14.27 -20.74
C GLU A 407 15.51 13.16 -20.86
N TYR A 408 15.53 12.48 -22.01
CA TYR A 408 14.61 11.39 -22.32
C TYR A 408 15.38 10.20 -22.89
N GLY A 409 15.39 9.09 -22.17
CA GLY A 409 15.90 7.82 -22.70
C GLY A 409 14.80 7.12 -23.49
N GLU A 410 15.01 6.87 -24.78
CA GLU A 410 14.10 6.05 -25.58
C GLU A 410 14.21 4.57 -25.19
N ASN A 411 13.08 3.89 -25.02
CA ASN A 411 13.04 2.48 -24.66
C ASN A 411 12.91 1.61 -25.91
N GLU A 412 13.91 0.77 -26.20
CA GLU A 412 13.87 -0.19 -27.33
C GLU A 412 12.80 -1.31 -27.14
N VAL A 413 12.27 -1.47 -25.92
CA VAL A 413 11.28 -2.46 -25.50
C VAL A 413 10.28 -1.83 -24.52
N GLU A 414 9.11 -2.46 -24.29
CA GLU A 414 8.14 -2.01 -23.27
C GLU A 414 8.79 -2.02 -21.88
N PHE A 415 9.18 -0.84 -21.37
CA PHE A 415 9.90 -0.73 -20.10
C PHE A 415 9.20 0.22 -19.13
N PHE A 416 8.75 -0.34 -18.01
CA PHE A 416 8.24 0.41 -16.87
C PHE A 416 9.18 0.23 -15.68
N PRO A 417 9.91 1.27 -15.23
CA PRO A 417 10.70 1.19 -14.01
C PRO A 417 9.78 0.87 -12.82
N SER A 418 10.16 -0.13 -12.03
CA SER A 418 9.44 -0.49 -10.81
C SER A 418 9.65 0.57 -9.72
N ASN A 419 8.70 0.71 -8.79
CA ASN A 419 8.69 1.73 -7.73
C ASN A 419 9.76 1.52 -6.62
N ASN A 420 10.93 1.00 -6.98
CA ASN A 420 11.99 0.56 -6.08
C ASN A 420 13.23 1.46 -6.21
N ASN A 421 14.18 1.27 -5.30
CA ASN A 421 15.39 2.09 -5.23
C ASN A 421 16.24 2.00 -6.50
N LEU A 422 16.62 3.16 -7.04
CA LEU A 422 17.71 3.31 -8.00
C LEU A 422 19.05 3.03 -7.30
N VAL A 423 19.83 2.09 -7.83
CA VAL A 423 21.16 1.75 -7.30
C VAL A 423 22.23 2.43 -8.16
N PHE A 424 23.21 3.06 -7.51
CA PHE A 424 24.41 3.59 -8.16
C PHE A 424 25.58 2.63 -7.94
N HIS A 425 26.25 2.21 -9.01
CA HIS A 425 27.39 1.30 -8.97
C HIS A 425 28.27 1.52 -10.22
N ASP A 426 29.60 1.41 -10.08
CA ASP A 426 30.62 1.64 -11.14
C ASP A 426 30.28 2.73 -12.18
N GLY A 427 29.88 3.92 -11.73
CA GLY A 427 29.60 5.05 -12.64
C GLY A 427 28.24 5.00 -13.36
N ALA A 428 27.41 3.99 -13.12
CA ALA A 428 26.08 3.85 -13.72
C ALA A 428 24.95 3.77 -12.67
N PHE A 429 23.75 4.16 -13.08
CA PHE A 429 22.51 4.03 -12.33
C PHE A 429 21.63 2.90 -12.88
N TYR A 430 21.10 2.08 -12.00
CA TYR A 430 20.38 0.84 -12.33
C TYR A 430 18.97 0.83 -11.71
N CYS A 431 17.96 0.46 -12.50
CA CYS A 431 16.59 0.22 -12.03
C CYS A 431 15.97 -1.05 -12.65
N LEU A 432 15.30 -1.86 -11.84
CA LEU A 432 14.53 -3.00 -12.35
C LEU A 432 13.22 -2.50 -12.98
N GLY A 433 12.94 -2.98 -14.18
CA GLY A 433 11.64 -2.88 -14.83
C GLY A 433 10.67 -3.95 -14.34
N ALA A 434 9.39 -3.82 -14.71
CA ALA A 434 8.33 -4.72 -14.27
C ALA A 434 8.46 -6.17 -14.80
N GLU A 435 9.07 -6.39 -15.97
CA GLU A 435 8.96 -7.64 -16.73
C GLU A 435 10.33 -8.12 -17.26
N ARG A 436 11.24 -8.53 -16.35
CA ARG A 436 12.60 -9.04 -16.64
C ARG A 436 13.60 -8.04 -17.25
N TYR A 437 13.35 -6.75 -17.18
CA TYR A 437 14.27 -5.74 -17.73
C TYR A 437 15.03 -5.01 -16.62
N LEU A 438 16.26 -4.59 -16.95
CA LEU A 438 17.12 -3.76 -16.11
C LEU A 438 17.48 -2.51 -16.92
N GLY A 439 16.92 -1.36 -16.55
CA GLY A 439 17.29 -0.07 -17.13
C GLY A 439 18.61 0.40 -16.53
N VAL A 440 19.53 0.85 -17.39
CA VAL A 440 20.88 1.28 -17.03
C VAL A 440 21.18 2.63 -17.67
N PHE A 441 21.58 3.61 -16.87
CA PHE A 441 22.10 4.89 -17.32
C PHE A 441 23.59 5.01 -16.95
N ASP A 442 24.48 5.06 -17.93
CA ASP A 442 25.92 5.21 -17.68
C ASP A 442 26.31 6.70 -17.74
N LEU A 443 26.89 7.24 -16.66
CA LEU A 443 27.32 8.64 -16.56
C LEU A 443 28.58 8.94 -17.40
N ARG A 444 29.29 7.92 -17.87
CA ARG A 444 30.54 8.06 -18.65
C ARG A 444 30.25 8.27 -20.13
N ASP A 445 29.24 7.56 -20.63
CA ASP A 445 28.79 7.55 -22.03
C ASP A 445 27.53 8.40 -22.26
N ASP A 446 26.94 8.95 -21.19
CA ASP A 446 25.71 9.76 -21.18
C ASP A 446 24.52 9.02 -21.83
N LYS A 447 24.33 7.76 -21.42
CA LYS A 447 23.59 6.78 -22.22
C LYS A 447 22.62 5.93 -21.41
N TRP A 448 21.35 5.99 -21.81
CA TRP A 448 20.31 5.03 -21.44
C TRP A 448 20.40 3.74 -22.26
N THR A 449 20.23 2.59 -21.59
CA THR A 449 20.09 1.26 -22.20
C THR A 449 19.15 0.39 -21.37
N ILE A 450 18.57 -0.65 -22.00
CA ILE A 450 17.74 -1.65 -21.31
C ILE A 450 18.34 -3.04 -21.55
N LEU A 451 18.66 -3.75 -20.47
CA LEU A 451 19.21 -5.09 -20.49
C LEU A 451 18.15 -6.12 -20.10
N LEU A 452 18.20 -7.31 -20.69
CA LEU A 452 17.33 -8.44 -20.32
C LEU A 452 17.97 -9.25 -19.18
N THR A 453 17.22 -9.47 -18.09
CA THR A 453 17.68 -10.29 -16.96
C THR A 453 17.38 -11.79 -17.18
N PRO A 454 18.08 -12.68 -16.47
CA PRO A 454 17.65 -14.07 -16.27
C PRO A 454 16.20 -14.19 -15.77
N GLU A 455 15.63 -15.38 -15.86
CA GLU A 455 14.23 -15.62 -15.51
C GLU A 455 13.97 -15.55 -13.99
N PRO A 456 13.16 -14.59 -13.50
CA PRO A 456 12.67 -14.61 -12.13
C PRO A 456 11.65 -15.73 -11.96
N CYS A 457 11.54 -16.27 -10.74
CA CYS A 457 10.47 -17.21 -10.41
C CYS A 457 9.10 -16.54 -10.61
N SER A 458 8.12 -17.28 -11.16
CA SER A 458 6.82 -16.78 -11.65
C SER A 458 5.80 -16.35 -10.58
N SER A 459 6.25 -15.83 -9.44
CA SER A 459 5.40 -15.51 -8.27
C SER A 459 5.91 -14.34 -7.40
N THR A 460 6.73 -13.45 -7.98
CA THR A 460 7.31 -12.29 -7.27
C THR A 460 6.27 -11.20 -7.00
N GLN A 461 6.06 -10.86 -5.73
CA GLN A 461 5.18 -9.77 -5.31
C GLN A 461 5.93 -8.43 -5.17
N LYS A 462 7.23 -8.47 -4.88
CA LYS A 462 8.14 -7.31 -4.88
C LYS A 462 9.52 -7.73 -5.37
N ASN A 463 10.30 -6.75 -5.82
CA ASN A 463 11.65 -6.88 -6.35
C ASN A 463 12.47 -5.70 -5.86
N TYR A 464 13.77 -5.89 -5.59
CA TYR A 464 14.66 -4.82 -5.12
C TYR A 464 16.03 -4.96 -5.77
N LEU A 465 16.69 -3.84 -6.07
CA LEU A 465 18.13 -3.83 -6.34
C LEU A 465 18.89 -3.50 -5.05
N VAL A 466 20.02 -4.19 -4.86
CA VAL A 466 20.96 -3.98 -3.75
C VAL A 466 22.37 -4.09 -4.32
N GLU A 467 23.25 -3.13 -4.02
CA GLU A 467 24.70 -3.30 -4.20
C GLU A 467 25.27 -4.03 -2.98
N SER A 468 26.13 -5.02 -3.20
CA SER A 468 26.76 -5.82 -2.14
C SER A 468 28.12 -6.33 -2.60
N ASP A 469 29.18 -6.00 -1.86
CA ASP A 469 30.57 -6.44 -2.12
C ASP A 469 31.07 -6.15 -3.55
N GLY A 470 30.52 -5.13 -4.23
CA GLY A 470 30.82 -4.81 -5.63
C GLY A 470 30.02 -5.59 -6.67
N GLU A 471 29.01 -6.38 -6.27
CA GLU A 471 28.03 -7.02 -7.17
C GLU A 471 26.66 -6.30 -7.06
N ILE A 472 25.89 -6.25 -8.16
CA ILE A 472 24.49 -5.76 -8.14
C ILE A 472 23.55 -6.97 -8.06
N LEU A 473 22.79 -7.06 -6.98
CA LEU A 473 21.89 -8.17 -6.69
C LEU A 473 20.42 -7.78 -6.85
N SER A 474 19.66 -8.61 -7.57
CA SER A 474 18.19 -8.50 -7.63
C SER A 474 17.56 -9.41 -6.58
N VAL A 475 16.97 -8.81 -5.55
CA VAL A 475 16.27 -9.51 -4.46
C VAL A 475 14.78 -9.62 -4.80
N PHE A 476 14.35 -10.82 -5.18
CA PHE A 476 12.96 -11.13 -5.50
C PHE A 476 12.22 -11.68 -4.27
N VAL A 477 11.09 -11.04 -3.90
CA VAL A 477 10.26 -11.44 -2.77
C VAL A 477 8.99 -12.12 -3.27
N GLY A 478 8.98 -13.45 -3.18
CA GLY A 478 7.81 -14.29 -3.42
C GLY A 478 6.90 -14.40 -2.19
N ARG A 479 5.84 -15.23 -2.31
CA ARG A 479 4.77 -15.30 -1.29
C ARG A 479 5.08 -16.18 -0.08
N GLU A 480 5.84 -17.24 -0.27
CA GLU A 480 6.43 -18.01 0.82
C GLU A 480 7.78 -17.36 1.17
N GLY A 481 8.15 -17.33 2.46
CA GLY A 481 9.40 -16.72 2.95
C GLY A 481 10.71 -17.40 2.51
N ASN A 482 10.67 -18.16 1.42
CA ASN A 482 11.79 -18.82 0.77
C ASN A 482 12.70 -17.77 0.10
N ILE A 483 13.58 -17.15 0.88
CA ILE A 483 14.72 -16.37 0.36
C ILE A 483 15.65 -17.35 -0.37
N ARG A 484 15.40 -17.57 -1.66
CA ARG A 484 16.39 -18.20 -2.53
C ARG A 484 17.47 -17.18 -2.83
N LYS A 485 18.68 -17.46 -2.35
CA LYS A 485 19.88 -17.00 -3.04
C LYS A 485 19.97 -17.80 -4.33
N ASP A 486 19.40 -17.27 -5.41
CA ASP A 486 19.77 -17.76 -6.73
C ASP A 486 21.30 -17.57 -6.89
N ALA A 487 21.95 -18.61 -7.42
CA ALA A 487 23.37 -18.80 -7.19
C ALA A 487 24.24 -17.77 -7.92
N LYS A 488 25.45 -17.53 -7.39
CA LYS A 488 26.49 -16.70 -8.02
C LYS A 488 26.56 -16.94 -9.53
N GLN A 489 26.36 -15.87 -10.30
CA GLN A 489 26.78 -15.76 -11.68
C GLN A 489 27.45 -14.40 -11.84
N ASP A 490 28.68 -14.41 -12.36
CA ASP A 490 29.47 -13.21 -12.61
C ASP A 490 28.77 -12.36 -13.69
N LEU A 491 27.96 -11.38 -13.28
CA LEU A 491 27.19 -10.49 -14.16
C LEU A 491 28.05 -9.65 -15.14
N PHE A 492 29.38 -9.75 -15.03
CA PHE A 492 30.36 -8.96 -15.76
C PHE A 492 31.44 -9.78 -16.47
N SER A 493 31.35 -11.12 -16.53
CA SER A 493 32.38 -11.96 -17.20
C SER A 493 32.50 -11.73 -18.71
N ASP A 494 31.39 -11.39 -19.38
CA ASP A 494 31.27 -11.40 -20.85
C ASP A 494 30.85 -10.05 -21.47
N VAL A 495 30.88 -8.96 -20.69
CA VAL A 495 30.52 -7.60 -21.18
C VAL A 495 31.76 -6.70 -21.40
N VAL A 496 32.96 -7.15 -21.04
CA VAL A 496 34.23 -6.42 -21.29
C VAL A 496 35.12 -7.18 -22.28
N ARG A 497 34.91 -6.96 -23.58
CA ARG A 497 35.86 -7.27 -24.66
C ARG A 497 35.70 -6.36 -25.87
#